data_AF-A0A6B0VBI1-F1
#
_entry.id   AF-A0A6B0VBI1-F1
#
_cell.length_a   1.000
_cell.length_b   1.000
_cell.length_c   1.000
_cell.angle_alpha   90.00
_cell.angle_beta   90.00
_cell.angle_gamma   90.00
#
_symmetry.space_group_name_H-M   'P 1'
#
loop_
_entity.id
_entity.type
_entity.pdbx_description
1 polymer ?
#
loop_
_entity_poly.entity_id
_entity_poly.type
_entity_poly.pdbx_seq_one_letter_code
_entity_poly.pdbx_strand_id
1 'polypeptide(L)'
;MSGGTTYCVSGFGKGLDMRPMNFKDTVQKIRVCSLCNVIPNTVVLLPCSHSLCELCFDKCLEDGERCLLDQERLGQECVEKLTLSEEKLATWQVACWNTPYGCSFSGSSVGVLDHFEKHCTFHAVCCSRCDHYVLRSDVVGHLKSGCTALLTEDGPGTSSKRRGGTSVDDVGKAIGEMKDAVGKMNDEQLHLQGSLNNPPESAKYQTAEITKVLELIDEVRSSVLIGLEMTKANCKEQILRLGDNLSSQTMDIARSVRQLRPRMIHWYLEGWEKIKEEALVKPAFYTESEVQTLYGYAVSQNIEIKKQGEELRLDCHMRIHASQNDDELEWPFKYDCRVGIIHPRRHYKMLCTVHAGTPEHREVFKRPVGSRNTGLGSFLATVNSIESRGFIQNDTLHLFVEIVP
;
A
#
# COMPACT_ATOMS: atom_id res chain seq x y z
N MET A 1 11.30 34.53 -7.52
CA MET A 1 10.24 33.56 -7.21
C MET A 1 8.92 34.16 -7.66
N SER A 2 8.51 33.89 -8.91
CA SER A 2 7.36 34.56 -9.51
C SER A 2 6.07 33.87 -9.06
N GLY A 3 5.24 34.59 -8.32
CA GLY A 3 4.02 34.10 -7.67
C GLY A 3 2.91 33.76 -8.67
N GLY A 4 2.84 32.49 -9.06
CA GLY A 4 1.66 31.94 -9.71
C GLY A 4 0.55 31.68 -8.70
N THR A 5 -0.70 31.72 -9.15
CA THR A 5 -1.86 31.41 -8.31
C THR A 5 -2.47 30.08 -8.76
N THR A 6 -2.81 29.20 -7.81
CA THR A 6 -3.35 27.88 -8.11
C THR A 6 -4.86 27.88 -7.99
N TYR A 7 -5.55 27.49 -9.06
CA TYR A 7 -7.01 27.36 -9.09
C TYR A 7 -7.43 26.09 -9.80
N CYS A 8 -8.55 25.49 -9.41
CA CYS A 8 -9.22 24.48 -10.22
C CYS A 8 -10.14 25.15 -11.25
N VAL A 9 -10.33 24.53 -12.40
CA VAL A 9 -11.30 24.97 -13.42
C VAL A 9 -12.48 24.01 -13.51
N SER A 10 -13.63 24.45 -14.01
CA SER A 10 -14.80 23.58 -14.20
C SER A 10 -15.62 23.99 -15.43
N GLY A 11 -16.06 23.02 -16.23
CA GLY A 11 -16.82 23.25 -17.46
C GLY A 11 -15.96 23.45 -18.71
N PHE A 12 -14.72 22.97 -18.70
CA PHE A 12 -13.74 23.05 -19.81
C PHE A 12 -13.30 21.67 -20.33
N GLY A 13 -13.99 20.61 -19.91
CA GLY A 13 -13.84 19.28 -20.48
C GLY A 13 -13.00 18.30 -19.64
N LYS A 14 -13.05 17.04 -20.08
CA LYS A 14 -12.44 15.91 -19.39
C LYS A 14 -10.91 16.05 -19.35
N GLY A 15 -10.34 15.94 -18.15
CA GLY A 15 -8.90 16.04 -17.92
C GLY A 15 -8.44 17.41 -17.41
N LEU A 16 -9.25 18.46 -17.61
CA LEU A 16 -9.04 19.80 -17.05
C LEU A 16 -9.91 20.06 -15.83
N ASP A 17 -11.17 19.62 -15.86
CA ASP A 17 -12.13 19.88 -14.80
C ASP A 17 -11.67 19.36 -13.43
N MET A 18 -11.80 20.22 -12.42
CA MET A 18 -11.41 20.04 -11.03
C MET A 18 -9.91 19.77 -10.80
N ARG A 19 -9.08 19.86 -11.83
CA ARG A 19 -7.63 19.70 -11.71
C ARG A 19 -6.99 21.02 -11.30
N PRO A 20 -6.12 21.05 -10.28
CA PRO A 20 -5.48 22.29 -9.84
C PRO A 20 -4.46 22.75 -10.88
N MET A 21 -4.60 23.98 -11.38
CA MET A 21 -3.74 24.57 -12.40
C MET A 21 -2.94 25.73 -11.82
N ASN A 22 -1.64 25.75 -12.08
CA ASN A 22 -0.74 26.81 -11.66
C ASN A 22 -0.67 27.88 -12.75
N PHE A 23 -1.51 28.90 -12.63
CA PHE A 23 -1.54 30.01 -13.60
C PHE A 23 -0.33 30.94 -13.38
N LYS A 24 0.37 31.24 -14.47
CA LYS A 24 1.46 32.22 -14.51
C LYS A 24 0.93 33.63 -14.68
N ASP A 25 -0.15 33.77 -15.44
CA ASP A 25 -0.84 35.04 -15.61
C ASP A 25 -1.68 35.38 -14.39
N THR A 26 -1.89 36.68 -14.15
CA THR A 26 -2.81 37.13 -13.11
C THR A 26 -4.24 36.80 -13.51
N VAL A 27 -4.86 35.87 -12.78
CA VAL A 27 -6.27 35.52 -12.97
C VAL A 27 -7.15 36.67 -12.45
N GLN A 28 -8.07 37.12 -13.29
CA GLN A 28 -9.05 38.13 -12.92
C GLN A 28 -9.99 37.57 -11.84
N LYS A 29 -10.05 38.19 -10.65
CA LYS A 29 -10.84 37.71 -9.52
C LYS A 29 -12.32 37.47 -9.85
N ILE A 30 -12.90 38.29 -10.73
CA ILE A 30 -14.29 38.14 -11.18
C ILE A 30 -14.54 36.79 -11.88
N ARG A 31 -13.52 36.14 -12.44
CA ARG A 31 -13.62 34.81 -13.06
C ARG A 31 -13.56 33.67 -12.05
N VAL A 32 -13.24 33.97 -10.80
CA VAL A 32 -13.13 32.99 -9.72
C VAL A 32 -14.42 33.06 -8.89
N CYS A 33 -15.00 31.90 -8.57
CA CYS A 33 -16.11 31.83 -7.63
C CYS A 33 -15.64 32.26 -6.24
N SER A 34 -16.29 33.27 -5.67
CA SER A 34 -15.95 33.87 -4.38
C SER A 34 -16.20 32.91 -3.20
N LEU A 35 -17.04 31.88 -3.38
CA LEU A 35 -17.35 30.89 -2.35
C LEU A 35 -16.44 29.66 -2.39
N CYS A 36 -16.20 29.08 -3.57
CA CYS A 36 -15.46 27.82 -3.68
C CYS A 36 -14.06 27.95 -4.29
N ASN A 37 -13.65 29.16 -4.72
CA ASN A 37 -12.36 29.44 -5.36
C ASN A 37 -12.09 28.63 -6.64
N VAL A 38 -13.12 28.14 -7.32
CA VAL A 38 -13.02 27.49 -8.64
C VAL A 38 -13.21 28.54 -9.73
N ILE A 39 -12.54 28.36 -10.88
CA ILE A 39 -12.80 29.12 -12.11
C ILE A 39 -13.80 28.33 -12.96
N PRO A 40 -15.11 28.60 -12.89
CA PRO A 40 -16.08 27.94 -13.77
C PRO A 40 -16.05 28.55 -15.18
N ASN A 41 -16.60 27.84 -16.14
CA ASN A 41 -16.88 28.38 -17.47
C ASN A 41 -17.94 29.50 -17.44
N THR A 42 -18.78 29.57 -16.41
CA THR A 42 -19.75 30.63 -16.21
C THR A 42 -19.79 31.05 -14.75
N VAL A 43 -19.63 32.36 -14.51
CA VAL A 43 -19.91 32.99 -13.22
C VAL A 43 -21.16 33.86 -13.32
N VAL A 44 -21.83 33.98 -12.19
CA VAL A 44 -22.95 34.86 -11.92
C VAL A 44 -22.41 36.02 -11.09
N LEU A 45 -22.44 37.24 -11.63
CA LEU A 45 -22.04 38.46 -10.94
C LEU A 45 -23.23 38.99 -10.13
N LEU A 46 -23.02 39.11 -8.83
CA LEU A 46 -24.03 39.60 -7.90
C LEU A 46 -24.00 41.12 -7.79
N PRO A 47 -25.11 41.76 -7.35
CA PRO A 47 -25.15 43.20 -7.07
C PRO A 47 -24.10 43.66 -6.05
N CYS A 48 -23.79 42.80 -5.08
CA CYS A 48 -22.73 43.02 -4.09
C CYS A 48 -21.30 42.86 -4.65
N SER A 49 -21.15 42.74 -5.97
CA SER A 49 -19.88 42.56 -6.70
C SER A 49 -19.15 41.22 -6.48
N HIS A 50 -19.76 40.29 -5.74
CA HIS A 50 -19.26 38.91 -5.63
C HIS A 50 -19.61 38.11 -6.90
N SER A 51 -18.64 37.33 -7.41
CA SER A 51 -18.83 36.39 -8.52
C SER A 51 -19.01 34.98 -8.01
N LEU A 52 -20.10 34.29 -8.37
CA LEU A 52 -20.37 32.90 -7.95
C LEU A 52 -20.42 31.95 -9.15
N CYS A 53 -20.00 30.69 -9.01
CA CYS A 53 -20.35 29.68 -10.02
C CYS A 53 -21.84 29.32 -9.90
N GLU A 54 -22.43 28.77 -10.97
CA GLU A 54 -23.86 28.43 -10.99
C GLU A 54 -24.26 27.49 -9.84
N LEU A 55 -23.45 26.47 -9.54
CA LEU A 55 -23.69 25.58 -8.41
C LEU A 55 -23.75 26.31 -7.06
N CYS A 56 -22.88 27.29 -6.84
CA CYS A 56 -22.88 28.07 -5.61
C CYS A 56 -24.01 29.11 -5.60
N PHE A 57 -24.35 29.66 -6.75
CA PHE A 57 -25.46 30.59 -6.90
C PHE A 57 -26.81 29.92 -6.61
N ASP A 58 -27.04 28.73 -7.16
CA ASP A 58 -28.25 27.94 -6.91
C ASP A 58 -28.41 27.66 -5.40
N LYS A 59 -27.31 27.39 -4.70
CA LYS A 59 -27.33 27.24 -3.24
C LYS A 59 -27.65 28.53 -2.49
N CYS A 60 -27.28 29.69 -3.01
CA CYS A 60 -27.68 30.97 -2.43
C CYS A 60 -29.18 31.27 -2.68
N LEU A 61 -29.75 30.79 -3.80
CA LEU A 61 -31.18 30.88 -4.07
C LEU A 61 -31.99 29.96 -3.13
N GLU A 62 -31.51 28.73 -2.92
CA GLU A 62 -32.09 27.80 -1.94
C GLU A 62 -32.00 28.36 -0.51
N ASP A 63 -30.93 29.08 -0.17
CA ASP A 63 -30.67 29.65 1.16
C ASP A 63 -31.17 31.10 1.30
N GLY A 64 -32.45 31.31 1.01
CA GLY A 64 -33.14 32.57 1.30
C GLY A 64 -32.77 33.75 0.38
N GLU A 65 -32.25 33.46 -0.82
CA GLU A 65 -31.94 34.42 -1.88
C GLU A 65 -30.98 35.54 -1.43
N ARG A 66 -29.91 35.15 -0.74
CA ARG A 66 -28.87 36.07 -0.22
C ARG A 66 -27.48 35.61 -0.58
N CYS A 67 -26.58 36.57 -0.77
CA CYS A 67 -25.16 36.27 -0.87
C CYS A 67 -24.64 35.76 0.47
N LEU A 68 -23.99 34.59 0.49
CA LEU A 68 -23.48 33.98 1.72
C LEU A 68 -22.22 34.68 2.30
N LEU A 69 -21.66 35.66 1.58
CA LEU A 69 -20.47 36.41 2.02
C LEU A 69 -20.83 37.67 2.81
N ASP A 70 -21.86 38.40 2.40
CA ASP A 70 -22.24 39.70 2.97
C ASP A 70 -23.73 39.82 3.33
N GLN A 71 -24.53 38.78 3.05
CA GLN A 71 -25.97 38.69 3.34
C GLN A 71 -26.86 39.66 2.54
N GLU A 72 -26.32 40.32 1.51
CA GLU A 72 -27.10 41.15 0.60
C GLU A 72 -28.07 40.32 -0.24
N ARG A 73 -29.24 40.89 -0.56
CA ARG A 73 -30.28 40.20 -1.33
C ARG A 73 -29.87 40.05 -2.79
N LEU A 74 -30.16 38.88 -3.36
CA LEU A 74 -29.99 38.62 -4.79
C LEU A 74 -31.15 39.30 -5.54
N GLY A 75 -30.90 40.41 -6.24
CA GLY A 75 -31.92 41.09 -7.02
C GLY A 75 -32.20 40.35 -8.34
N GLN A 76 -33.45 39.97 -8.61
CA GLN A 76 -33.86 39.20 -9.81
C GLN A 76 -33.49 39.86 -11.15
N GLU A 77 -33.33 41.18 -11.20
CA GLU A 77 -33.14 41.95 -12.45
C GLU A 77 -31.70 42.41 -12.70
N CYS A 78 -30.79 42.21 -11.74
CA CYS A 78 -29.42 42.76 -11.79
C CYS A 78 -28.32 41.70 -11.95
N VAL A 79 -28.68 40.47 -12.33
CA VAL A 79 -27.75 39.33 -12.38
C VAL A 79 -27.10 39.21 -13.75
N GLU A 80 -25.83 39.59 -13.86
CA GLU A 80 -25.05 39.44 -15.09
C GLU A 80 -24.31 38.08 -15.09
N LYS A 81 -24.39 37.32 -16.18
CA LYS A 81 -23.60 36.10 -16.36
C LYS A 81 -22.38 36.38 -17.22
N LEU A 82 -21.19 36.01 -16.72
CA LEU A 82 -19.94 36.12 -17.45
C LEU A 82 -19.42 34.73 -17.81
N THR A 83 -19.46 34.41 -19.10
CA THR A 83 -18.91 33.16 -19.63
C THR A 83 -17.43 33.33 -19.98
N LEU A 84 -16.63 32.30 -19.70
CA LEU A 84 -15.23 32.14 -20.06
C LEU A 84 -15.16 30.95 -21.03
N SER A 85 -14.79 31.21 -22.28
CA SER A 85 -14.67 30.16 -23.29
C SER A 85 -13.37 29.37 -23.15
N GLU A 86 -13.34 28.16 -23.71
CA GLU A 86 -12.12 27.34 -23.78
C GLU A 86 -11.00 28.04 -24.53
N GLU A 87 -11.31 28.76 -25.63
CA GLU A 87 -10.31 29.52 -26.39
C GLU A 87 -9.68 30.61 -25.53
N LYS A 88 -10.49 31.28 -24.70
CA LYS A 88 -9.99 32.32 -23.81
C LYS A 88 -9.14 31.73 -22.69
N LEU A 89 -9.57 30.63 -22.08
CA LEU A 89 -8.78 29.91 -21.07
C LEU A 89 -7.44 29.44 -21.65
N ALA A 90 -7.44 28.96 -22.91
CA ALA A 90 -6.23 28.52 -23.60
C ALA A 90 -5.22 29.66 -23.86
N THR A 91 -5.64 30.94 -23.80
CA THR A 91 -4.70 32.06 -23.87
C THR A 91 -3.87 32.23 -22.61
N TRP A 92 -4.31 31.68 -21.47
CA TRP A 92 -3.60 31.79 -20.21
C TRP A 92 -2.47 30.76 -20.11
N GLN A 93 -1.32 31.22 -19.63
CA GLN A 93 -0.15 30.40 -19.38
C GLN A 93 -0.29 29.63 -18.07
N VAL A 94 -0.19 28.32 -18.18
CA VAL A 94 -0.27 27.36 -17.07
C VAL A 94 1.05 26.60 -17.00
N ALA A 95 1.55 26.38 -15.79
CA ALA A 95 2.71 25.51 -15.57
C ALA A 95 2.30 24.04 -15.55
N CYS A 96 3.17 23.15 -16.03
CA CYS A 96 2.98 21.71 -15.89
C CYS A 96 2.74 21.29 -14.44
N TRP A 97 1.83 20.33 -14.21
CA TRP A 97 1.57 19.79 -12.88
C TRP A 97 2.80 19.17 -12.22
N ASN A 98 3.77 18.70 -13.01
CA ASN A 98 5.03 18.15 -12.53
C ASN A 98 6.14 19.20 -12.35
N THR A 99 5.81 20.50 -12.29
CA THR A 99 6.78 21.56 -11.95
C THR A 99 7.50 21.29 -10.63
N PRO A 100 6.83 20.85 -9.55
CA PRO A 100 7.52 20.48 -8.30
C PRO A 100 8.55 19.36 -8.46
N TYR A 101 8.43 18.54 -9.51
CA TYR A 101 9.34 17.43 -9.82
C TYR A 101 10.39 17.79 -10.88
N GLY A 102 10.49 19.06 -11.27
CA GLY A 102 11.52 19.56 -12.19
C GLY A 102 11.05 19.81 -13.62
N CYS A 103 9.77 19.63 -13.93
CA CYS A 103 9.27 19.99 -15.25
C CYS A 103 9.22 21.52 -15.43
N SER A 104 9.89 22.05 -16.44
CA SER A 104 9.87 23.48 -16.76
C SER A 104 8.81 23.87 -17.80
N PHE A 105 8.05 22.90 -18.32
CA PHE A 105 7.06 23.16 -19.36
C PHE A 105 5.96 24.10 -18.85
N SER A 106 5.63 25.10 -19.66
CA SER A 106 4.49 25.99 -19.48
C SER A 106 3.85 26.24 -20.84
N GLY A 107 2.53 26.37 -20.88
CA GLY A 107 1.79 26.58 -22.12
C GLY A 107 0.31 26.85 -21.86
N SER A 108 -0.51 26.75 -22.90
CA SER A 108 -1.98 26.79 -22.75
C SER A 108 -2.47 25.63 -21.89
N SER A 109 -3.68 25.74 -21.32
CA SER A 109 -4.32 24.65 -20.56
C SER A 109 -4.34 23.31 -21.33
N VAL A 110 -4.71 23.35 -22.62
CA VAL A 110 -4.72 22.19 -23.52
C VAL A 110 -3.30 21.68 -23.79
N GLY A 111 -2.34 22.58 -24.02
CA GLY A 111 -0.95 22.21 -24.24
C GLY A 111 -0.31 21.55 -23.02
N VAL A 112 -0.64 22.00 -21.81
CA VAL A 112 -0.19 21.39 -20.55
C VAL A 112 -0.83 20.01 -20.35
N LEU A 113 -2.10 19.84 -20.69
CA LEU A 113 -2.76 18.52 -20.65
C LEU A 113 -2.09 17.52 -21.60
N ASP A 114 -1.93 17.91 -22.86
CA ASP A 114 -1.27 17.09 -23.87
C ASP A 114 0.17 16.75 -23.48
N HIS A 115 0.93 17.75 -23.03
CA HIS A 115 2.28 17.55 -22.51
C HIS A 115 2.29 16.58 -21.34
N PHE A 116 1.44 16.77 -20.33
CA PHE A 116 1.40 15.91 -19.15
C PHE A 116 1.10 14.46 -19.53
N GLU A 117 0.13 14.21 -20.39
CA GLU A 117 -0.29 12.85 -20.73
C GLU A 117 0.69 12.13 -21.67
N LYS A 118 1.27 12.84 -22.63
CA LYS A 118 2.01 12.22 -23.74
C LYS A 118 3.52 12.46 -23.71
N HIS A 119 3.97 13.55 -23.10
CA HIS A 119 5.35 14.04 -23.28
C HIS A 119 6.13 14.27 -21.99
N CYS A 120 5.47 14.37 -20.83
CA CYS A 120 6.13 14.70 -19.58
C CYS A 120 6.97 13.53 -19.06
N THR A 121 8.27 13.74 -18.90
CA THR A 121 9.19 12.76 -18.32
C THR A 121 9.32 12.85 -16.81
N PHE A 122 8.74 13.89 -16.20
CA PHE A 122 8.84 14.21 -14.78
C PHE A 122 7.68 13.63 -13.95
N HIS A 123 7.00 12.60 -14.46
CA HIS A 123 5.96 11.92 -13.69
C HIS A 123 6.58 11.27 -12.46
N ALA A 124 6.14 11.71 -11.28
CA ALA A 124 6.49 11.05 -10.04
C ALA A 124 5.60 9.83 -9.84
N VAL A 125 6.21 8.71 -9.47
CA VAL A 125 5.52 7.46 -9.13
C VAL A 125 6.02 6.96 -7.78
N CYS A 126 5.19 6.21 -7.08
CA CYS A 126 5.59 5.58 -5.83
C CYS A 126 6.52 4.39 -6.12
N CYS A 127 7.71 4.37 -5.52
CA CYS A 127 8.60 3.21 -5.60
C CYS A 127 8.00 2.04 -4.79
N SER A 128 7.80 0.88 -5.42
CA SER A 128 7.21 -0.30 -4.76
C SER A 128 8.07 -0.94 -3.67
N ARG A 129 9.30 -0.47 -3.44
CA ARG A 129 10.20 -0.99 -2.40
C ARG A 129 10.30 -0.11 -1.17
N CYS A 130 10.19 1.20 -1.31
CA CYS A 130 10.45 2.16 -0.24
C CYS A 130 9.40 3.26 -0.11
N ASP A 131 8.33 3.22 -0.92
CA ASP A 131 7.24 4.20 -0.99
C ASP A 131 7.65 5.66 -1.23
N HIS A 132 8.92 5.91 -1.56
CA HIS A 132 9.36 7.24 -1.97
C HIS A 132 8.85 7.54 -3.37
N TYR A 133 8.35 8.76 -3.54
CA TYR A 133 8.05 9.29 -4.86
C TYR A 133 9.36 9.51 -5.60
N VAL A 134 9.54 8.77 -6.70
CA VAL A 134 10.69 8.86 -7.59
C VAL A 134 10.20 9.22 -8.98
N LEU A 135 11.06 9.84 -9.78
CA LEU A 135 10.73 10.08 -11.19
C LEU A 135 10.58 8.73 -11.89
N ARG A 136 9.51 8.56 -12.65
CA ARG A 136 9.22 7.34 -13.43
C ARG A 136 10.40 6.96 -14.32
N SER A 137 11.09 7.95 -14.89
CA SER A 137 12.29 7.77 -15.71
C SER A 137 13.49 7.23 -14.94
N ASP A 138 13.55 7.44 -13.62
CA ASP A 138 14.69 7.12 -12.76
C ASP A 138 14.38 5.98 -11.77
N VAL A 139 13.23 5.31 -11.88
CA VAL A 139 12.87 4.17 -11.02
C VAL A 139 13.98 3.09 -11.04
N VAL A 140 14.53 2.80 -12.22
CA VAL A 140 15.61 1.80 -12.35
C VAL A 140 16.92 2.28 -11.71
N GLY A 141 17.25 3.57 -11.85
CA GLY A 141 18.43 4.18 -11.24
C GLY A 141 18.34 4.12 -9.72
N HIS A 142 17.22 4.58 -9.17
CA HIS A 142 16.86 4.47 -7.77
C HIS A 142 16.98 3.03 -7.23
N LEU A 143 16.42 2.03 -7.94
CA LEU A 143 16.49 0.63 -7.52
C LEU A 143 17.92 0.08 -7.52
N LYS A 144 18.77 0.55 -8.43
CA LYS A 144 20.19 0.16 -8.53
C LYS A 144 21.08 0.87 -7.52
N SER A 145 20.74 2.10 -7.11
CA SER A 145 21.55 2.91 -6.19
C SER A 145 21.44 2.48 -4.72
N GLY A 146 21.04 1.24 -4.46
CA GLY A 146 20.77 0.77 -3.11
C GLY A 146 19.48 1.35 -2.54
N CYS A 147 18.39 1.31 -3.31
CA CYS A 147 17.03 1.47 -2.78
C CYS A 147 16.85 0.53 -1.59
N THR A 148 17.07 1.05 -0.41
CA THR A 148 16.82 0.38 0.84
C THR A 148 15.33 0.46 1.08
N ALA A 149 14.67 -0.69 1.03
CA ALA A 149 13.47 -0.87 1.82
C ALA A 149 13.78 -0.37 3.23
N LEU A 150 12.81 0.25 3.92
CA LEU A 150 12.93 0.44 5.36
C LEU A 150 13.20 -0.96 5.96
N LEU A 151 14.45 -1.19 6.35
CA LEU A 151 14.96 -2.50 6.74
C LEU A 151 14.37 -2.86 8.10
N THR A 152 13.66 -3.98 8.15
CA THR A 152 13.65 -4.85 9.33
C THR A 152 13.92 -6.26 8.83
N GLU A 153 15.10 -6.78 9.18
CA GLU A 153 15.57 -8.12 8.83
C GLU A 153 14.97 -9.22 9.74
N ASP A 154 14.98 -10.42 9.15
CA ASP A 154 14.93 -11.80 9.69
C ASP A 154 13.62 -12.45 10.18
N GLY A 155 13.44 -13.70 9.70
CA GLY A 155 12.23 -14.55 9.71
C GLY A 155 11.97 -15.36 11.00
N PRO A 156 11.12 -16.41 10.98
CA PRO A 156 11.39 -17.63 10.21
C PRO A 156 10.16 -18.22 9.48
N GLY A 157 10.43 -19.15 8.56
CA GLY A 157 9.41 -19.81 7.75
C GLY A 157 8.65 -20.92 8.47
N THR A 158 7.50 -21.31 7.91
CA THR A 158 6.91 -22.63 8.13
C THR A 158 6.18 -23.12 6.88
N SER A 159 6.14 -24.44 6.82
CA SER A 159 5.75 -25.31 5.73
C SER A 159 4.25 -25.29 5.45
N SER A 160 3.89 -25.59 4.19
CA SER A 160 2.53 -26.01 3.86
C SER A 160 2.51 -27.05 2.75
N LYS A 161 1.56 -27.97 2.90
CA LYS A 161 1.51 -29.30 2.30
C LYS A 161 1.17 -29.31 0.80
N ARG A 162 1.95 -30.14 0.12
CA ARG A 162 1.76 -30.92 -1.12
C ARG A 162 0.37 -30.89 -1.78
N ARG A 163 0.38 -30.68 -3.10
CA ARG A 163 -0.45 -31.44 -4.06
C ARG A 163 0.32 -31.75 -5.34
N GLY A 164 0.32 -33.04 -5.68
CA GLY A 164 0.13 -33.55 -7.05
C GLY A 164 1.17 -33.22 -8.10
N GLY A 165 2.39 -33.74 -7.93
CA GLY A 165 3.38 -33.85 -9.01
C GLY A 165 4.19 -35.12 -8.83
N THR A 166 4.59 -35.76 -9.92
CA THR A 166 5.38 -37.00 -9.94
C THR A 166 6.53 -36.92 -8.94
N SER A 167 6.60 -37.89 -8.02
CA SER A 167 7.42 -37.81 -6.82
C SER A 167 8.90 -37.92 -7.16
N VAL A 168 9.76 -37.23 -6.39
CA VAL A 168 11.22 -37.48 -6.39
C VAL A 168 11.53 -38.95 -6.09
N ASP A 169 10.64 -39.59 -5.32
CA ASP A 169 10.71 -41.02 -5.02
C ASP A 169 10.49 -41.87 -6.29
N ASP A 170 9.71 -41.41 -7.27
CA ASP A 170 9.46 -42.13 -8.52
C ASP A 170 10.71 -42.10 -9.43
N VAL A 171 11.41 -40.96 -9.48
CA VAL A 171 12.68 -40.84 -10.21
C VAL A 171 13.80 -41.64 -9.52
N GLY A 172 13.88 -41.54 -8.19
CA GLY A 172 14.82 -42.33 -7.39
C GLY A 172 14.61 -43.83 -7.57
N LYS A 173 13.34 -44.27 -7.62
CA LYS A 173 12.95 -45.65 -7.89
C LYS A 173 13.35 -46.11 -9.29
N ALA A 174 13.07 -45.32 -10.33
CA ALA A 174 13.45 -45.65 -11.70
C ALA A 174 14.99 -45.75 -11.89
N ILE A 175 15.76 -44.87 -11.23
CA ILE A 175 17.23 -44.95 -11.25
C ILE A 175 17.72 -46.21 -10.53
N GLY A 176 17.08 -46.59 -9.42
CA GLY A 176 17.37 -47.84 -8.71
C GLY A 176 17.11 -49.07 -9.59
N GLU A 177 15.94 -49.13 -10.24
CA GLU A 177 15.57 -50.24 -11.14
C GLU A 177 16.54 -50.37 -12.32
N MET A 178 17.00 -49.25 -12.90
CA MET A 178 18.02 -49.26 -13.95
C MET A 178 19.39 -49.75 -13.44
N LYS A 179 19.79 -49.35 -12.23
CA LYS A 179 21.04 -49.81 -11.61
C LYS A 179 21.03 -51.31 -11.32
N ASP A 180 19.90 -51.82 -10.85
CA ASP A 180 19.69 -53.24 -10.58
C ASP A 180 19.71 -54.07 -11.88
N ALA A 181 19.08 -53.58 -12.95
CA ALA A 181 19.12 -54.23 -14.26
C ALA A 181 20.55 -54.29 -14.83
N VAL A 182 21.32 -53.22 -14.69
CA VAL A 182 22.74 -53.17 -15.08
C VAL A 182 23.59 -54.12 -14.24
N GLY A 183 23.27 -54.28 -12.94
CA GLY A 183 23.90 -55.28 -12.08
C GLY A 183 23.69 -56.71 -12.57
N LYS A 184 22.46 -57.06 -12.94
CA LYS A 184 22.13 -58.40 -13.48
C LYS A 184 22.86 -58.70 -14.78
N MET A 185 22.97 -57.72 -15.67
CA MET A 185 23.75 -57.87 -16.92
C MET A 185 25.22 -58.19 -16.63
N ASN A 186 25.81 -57.60 -15.60
CA ASN A 186 27.19 -57.89 -15.20
C ASN A 186 27.35 -59.32 -14.64
N ASP A 187 26.38 -59.80 -13.86
CA ASP A 187 26.43 -61.16 -13.31
C ASP A 187 26.37 -62.21 -14.45
N GLU A 188 25.53 -61.98 -15.46
CA GLU A 188 25.47 -62.80 -16.68
C GLU A 188 26.77 -62.72 -17.49
N GLN A 189 27.36 -61.53 -17.58
CA GLN A 189 28.63 -61.31 -18.26
C GLN A 189 29.78 -62.08 -17.60
N LEU A 190 29.90 -62.03 -16.27
CA LEU A 190 30.92 -62.75 -15.50
C LEU A 190 30.78 -64.28 -15.64
N HIS A 191 29.54 -64.78 -15.68
CA HIS A 191 29.25 -66.20 -15.91
C HIS A 191 29.70 -66.68 -17.30
N LEU A 192 29.41 -65.90 -18.35
CA LEU A 192 29.88 -66.17 -19.71
C LEU A 192 31.41 -66.11 -19.80
N GLN A 193 32.04 -65.13 -19.16
CA GLN A 193 33.49 -64.97 -19.14
C GLN A 193 34.17 -66.15 -18.43
N GLY A 194 33.60 -66.64 -17.32
CA GLY A 194 34.08 -67.83 -16.63
C GLY A 194 34.01 -69.11 -17.48
N SER A 195 33.00 -69.22 -18.34
CA SER A 195 32.83 -70.35 -19.28
C SER A 195 33.88 -70.34 -20.41
N LEU A 196 34.47 -69.18 -20.70
CA LEU A 196 35.45 -68.98 -21.78
C LEU A 196 36.91 -69.18 -21.33
N ASN A 197 37.18 -69.37 -20.03
CA ASN A 197 38.55 -69.46 -19.49
C ASN A 197 39.31 -70.76 -19.83
N ASN A 198 38.65 -71.79 -20.36
CA ASN A 198 39.28 -73.04 -20.83
C ASN A 198 38.79 -73.47 -22.23
N PRO A 199 39.16 -72.76 -23.31
CA PRO A 199 38.64 -73.03 -24.64
C PRO A 199 39.42 -74.17 -25.36
N PRO A 200 38.75 -75.01 -26.16
CA PRO A 200 39.41 -75.97 -27.04
C PRO A 200 40.22 -75.25 -28.15
N GLU A 201 41.27 -75.89 -28.65
CA GLU A 201 42.26 -75.27 -29.53
C GLU A 201 41.69 -74.73 -30.86
N SER A 202 40.62 -75.35 -31.34
CA SER A 202 39.85 -74.96 -32.53
C SER A 202 38.99 -73.71 -32.36
N ALA A 203 38.72 -73.27 -31.12
CA ALA A 203 37.83 -72.16 -30.81
C ALA A 203 38.55 -70.87 -30.37
N LYS A 204 39.88 -70.88 -30.21
CA LYS A 204 40.69 -69.76 -29.67
C LYS A 204 40.46 -68.43 -30.38
N TYR A 205 40.30 -68.43 -31.71
CA TYR A 205 40.05 -67.20 -32.49
C TYR A 205 38.67 -66.61 -32.19
N GLN A 206 37.63 -67.44 -32.13
CA GLN A 206 36.26 -67.03 -31.77
C GLN A 206 36.19 -66.55 -30.32
N THR A 207 36.93 -67.18 -29.40
CA THR A 207 37.06 -66.72 -28.02
C THR A 207 37.65 -65.32 -27.94
N ALA A 208 38.69 -65.00 -28.74
CA ALA A 208 39.31 -63.67 -28.73
C ALA A 208 38.39 -62.56 -29.27
N GLU A 209 37.54 -62.85 -30.26
CA GLU A 209 36.51 -61.90 -30.72
C GLU A 209 35.43 -61.69 -29.67
N ILE A 210 34.99 -62.76 -28.99
CA ILE A 210 34.01 -62.66 -27.90
C ILE A 210 34.57 -61.87 -26.71
N THR A 211 35.84 -62.05 -26.35
CA THR A 211 36.49 -61.27 -25.28
C THR A 211 36.45 -59.76 -25.57
N LYS A 212 36.70 -59.34 -26.82
CA LYS A 212 36.61 -57.93 -27.22
C LYS A 212 35.18 -57.39 -27.11
N VAL A 213 34.17 -58.20 -27.42
CA VAL A 213 32.76 -57.82 -27.23
C VAL A 213 32.44 -57.65 -25.75
N LEU A 214 32.95 -58.50 -24.86
CA LEU A 214 32.77 -58.37 -23.41
C LEU A 214 33.43 -57.10 -22.86
N GLU A 215 34.62 -56.72 -23.36
CA GLU A 215 35.29 -55.46 -23.00
C GLU A 215 34.45 -54.24 -23.41
N LEU A 216 33.87 -54.26 -24.62
CA LEU A 216 32.97 -53.19 -25.09
C LEU A 216 31.68 -53.10 -24.26
N ILE A 217 31.10 -54.23 -23.85
CA ILE A 217 29.93 -54.25 -22.96
C ILE A 217 30.28 -53.64 -21.60
N ASP A 218 31.47 -53.91 -21.08
CA ASP A 218 31.93 -53.35 -19.81
C ASP A 218 32.15 -51.83 -19.87
N GLU A 219 32.67 -51.34 -21.00
CA GLU A 219 32.83 -49.91 -21.27
C GLU A 219 31.46 -49.21 -21.36
N VAL A 220 30.50 -49.79 -22.09
CA VAL A 220 29.12 -49.29 -22.17
C VAL A 220 28.45 -49.28 -20.79
N ARG A 221 28.62 -50.35 -20.01
CA ARG A 221 28.12 -50.47 -18.64
C ARG A 221 28.64 -49.35 -17.75
N SER A 222 29.95 -49.15 -17.75
CA SER A 222 30.61 -48.10 -16.98
C SER A 222 30.08 -46.72 -17.38
N SER A 223 29.93 -46.47 -18.69
CA SER A 223 29.35 -45.23 -19.20
C SER A 223 27.90 -45.01 -18.74
N VAL A 224 27.06 -46.05 -18.71
CA VAL A 224 25.67 -45.96 -18.24
C VAL A 224 25.61 -45.65 -16.75
N LEU A 225 26.43 -46.31 -15.92
CA LEU A 225 26.46 -46.05 -14.47
C LEU A 225 26.89 -44.62 -14.16
N ILE A 226 27.91 -44.11 -14.86
CA ILE A 226 28.35 -42.71 -14.72
C ILE A 226 27.22 -41.76 -15.16
N GLY A 227 26.55 -42.04 -16.28
CA GLY A 227 25.39 -41.29 -16.77
C GLY A 227 24.24 -41.21 -15.76
N LEU A 228 23.94 -42.32 -15.08
CA LEU A 228 22.88 -42.38 -14.06
C LEU A 228 23.22 -41.56 -12.82
N GLU A 229 24.46 -41.62 -12.32
CA GLU A 229 24.88 -40.80 -11.16
C GLU A 229 24.92 -39.30 -11.52
N MET A 230 25.36 -38.93 -12.72
CA MET A 230 25.29 -37.54 -13.20
C MET A 230 23.85 -37.03 -13.30
N THR A 231 22.94 -37.86 -13.81
CA THR A 231 21.51 -37.52 -13.92
C THR A 231 20.89 -37.32 -12.54
N LYS A 232 21.19 -38.22 -11.59
CA LYS A 232 20.75 -38.11 -10.20
C LYS A 232 21.25 -36.81 -9.54
N ALA A 233 22.52 -36.46 -9.73
CA ALA A 233 23.10 -35.24 -9.20
C ALA A 233 22.45 -33.99 -9.81
N ASN A 234 22.25 -33.97 -11.12
CA ASN A 234 21.61 -32.86 -11.83
C ASN A 234 20.14 -32.67 -11.40
N CYS A 235 19.37 -33.75 -11.28
CA CYS A 235 18.00 -33.67 -10.78
C CYS A 235 17.94 -33.13 -9.35
N LYS A 236 18.84 -33.58 -8.47
CA LYS A 236 18.93 -33.08 -7.09
C LYS A 236 19.20 -31.58 -7.05
N GLU A 237 20.16 -31.11 -7.84
CA GLU A 237 20.53 -29.69 -7.93
C GLU A 237 19.37 -28.83 -8.47
N GLN A 238 18.69 -29.29 -9.53
CA GLN A 238 17.54 -28.55 -10.09
C GLN A 238 16.37 -28.46 -9.10
N ILE A 239 16.11 -29.52 -8.34
CA ILE A 239 15.05 -29.52 -7.31
C ILE A 239 15.39 -28.54 -6.18
N LEU A 240 16.64 -28.51 -5.71
CA LEU A 240 17.08 -27.56 -4.69
C LEU A 240 16.90 -26.13 -5.18
N ARG A 241 17.36 -25.81 -6.40
CA ARG A 241 17.17 -24.48 -7.01
C ARG A 241 15.72 -24.08 -7.16
N LEU A 242 14.85 -25.01 -7.58
CA LEU A 242 13.41 -24.75 -7.67
C LEU A 242 12.79 -24.50 -6.30
N GLY A 243 13.22 -25.25 -5.27
CA GLY A 243 12.81 -25.05 -3.89
C GLY A 243 13.22 -23.68 -3.35
N ASP A 244 14.47 -23.29 -3.58
CA ASP A 244 15.01 -21.99 -3.16
C ASP A 244 14.29 -20.83 -3.86
N ASN A 245 14.06 -20.95 -5.17
CA ASN A 245 13.30 -19.97 -5.95
C ASN A 245 11.86 -19.83 -5.46
N LEU A 246 11.17 -20.95 -5.21
CA LEU A 246 9.80 -20.94 -4.71
C LEU A 246 9.72 -20.34 -3.30
N SER A 247 10.69 -20.63 -2.44
CA SER A 247 10.80 -20.04 -1.10
C SER A 247 11.00 -18.52 -1.20
N SER A 248 11.93 -18.07 -2.05
CA SER A 248 12.18 -16.65 -2.31
C SER A 248 10.91 -15.93 -2.81
N GLN A 249 10.24 -16.48 -3.82
CA GLN A 249 9.00 -15.91 -4.35
C GLN A 249 7.88 -15.88 -3.30
N THR A 250 7.77 -16.91 -2.47
CA THR A 250 6.79 -16.96 -1.38
C THR A 250 7.06 -15.87 -0.34
N MET A 251 8.33 -15.65 0.01
CA MET A 251 8.72 -14.56 0.90
C MET A 251 8.45 -13.17 0.30
N ASP A 252 8.68 -13.01 -1.00
CA ASP A 252 8.40 -11.76 -1.73
C ASP A 252 6.90 -11.45 -1.78
N ILE A 253 6.06 -12.48 -2.00
CA ILE A 253 4.60 -12.36 -1.93
C ILE A 253 4.16 -12.02 -0.50
N ALA A 254 4.67 -12.73 0.52
CA ALA A 254 4.34 -12.45 1.91
C ALA A 254 4.77 -11.03 2.36
N ARG A 255 5.88 -10.51 1.82
CA ARG A 255 6.31 -9.13 2.03
C ARG A 255 5.37 -8.13 1.35
N SER A 256 4.99 -8.41 0.09
CA SER A 256 4.06 -7.58 -0.67
C SER A 256 2.67 -7.52 -0.02
N VAL A 257 2.18 -8.65 0.51
CA VAL A 257 0.90 -8.72 1.24
C VAL A 257 0.96 -7.95 2.56
N ARG A 258 2.11 -7.93 3.25
CA ARG A 258 2.29 -7.10 4.45
C ARG A 258 2.21 -5.59 4.14
N GLN A 259 2.70 -5.16 2.98
CA GLN A 259 2.61 -3.77 2.51
C GLN A 259 1.18 -3.34 2.13
N LEU A 260 0.29 -4.28 1.85
CA LEU A 260 -1.13 -4.01 1.58
C LEU A 260 -1.99 -3.84 2.85
N ARG A 261 -1.42 -4.03 4.05
CA ARG A 261 -2.16 -3.85 5.30
C ARG A 261 -2.47 -2.36 5.51
N PRO A 262 -3.72 -1.99 5.86
CA PRO A 262 -4.07 -0.61 6.14
C PRO A 262 -3.17 -0.08 7.26
N ARG A 263 -2.48 1.05 7.02
CA ARG A 263 -1.63 1.70 8.04
C ARG A 263 -2.44 2.47 9.08
N MET A 264 -3.73 2.66 8.80
CA MET A 264 -4.66 3.43 9.59
C MET A 264 -6.01 2.72 9.62
N ILE A 265 -6.62 2.62 10.80
CA ILE A 265 -8.01 2.23 10.97
C ILE A 265 -8.86 3.47 11.23
N HIS A 266 -10.12 3.40 10.82
CA HIS A 266 -11.09 4.47 10.99
C HIS A 266 -12.23 4.02 11.88
N TRP A 267 -12.79 4.98 12.62
CA TRP A 267 -13.99 4.79 13.41
C TRP A 267 -14.90 6.01 13.24
N TYR A 268 -16.14 5.78 12.85
CA TYR A 268 -17.17 6.81 12.75
C TYR A 268 -18.08 6.68 13.96
N LEU A 269 -18.00 7.63 14.87
CA LEU A 269 -18.78 7.66 16.09
C LEU A 269 -20.02 8.52 15.88
N GLU A 270 -21.15 7.86 15.67
CA GLU A 270 -22.48 8.49 15.50
C GLU A 270 -23.12 8.82 16.85
N GLY A 271 -24.08 9.74 16.87
CA GLY A 271 -24.83 10.11 18.07
C GLY A 271 -24.08 11.11 18.97
N TRP A 272 -23.27 11.99 18.38
CA TRP A 272 -22.43 12.93 19.12
C TRP A 272 -23.22 13.82 20.11
N GLU A 273 -24.39 14.32 19.73
CA GLU A 273 -25.25 15.13 20.60
C GLU A 273 -25.64 14.38 21.88
N LYS A 274 -26.11 13.14 21.73
CA LYS A 274 -26.48 12.28 22.87
C LYS A 274 -25.27 11.99 23.76
N ILE A 275 -24.11 11.76 23.16
CA ILE A 275 -22.86 11.51 23.89
C ILE A 275 -22.50 12.70 24.78
N LYS A 276 -22.66 13.93 24.28
CA LYS A 276 -22.42 15.15 25.09
C LYS A 276 -23.39 15.25 26.26
N GLU A 277 -24.68 15.02 26.03
CA GLU A 277 -25.69 15.04 27.10
C GLU A 277 -25.35 14.05 28.20
N GLU A 278 -24.96 12.82 27.84
CA GLU A 278 -24.54 11.81 28.79
C GLU A 278 -23.26 12.21 29.55
N ALA A 279 -22.29 12.81 28.85
CA ALA A 279 -21.04 13.28 29.44
C ALA A 279 -21.22 14.45 30.41
N LEU A 280 -22.31 15.22 30.31
CA LEU A 280 -22.64 16.28 31.27
C LEU A 280 -23.19 15.75 32.60
N VAL A 281 -23.84 14.60 32.58
CA VAL A 281 -24.50 13.99 33.75
C VAL A 281 -23.55 13.02 34.47
N LYS A 282 -22.76 12.25 33.73
CA LYS A 282 -21.85 11.25 34.28
C LYS A 282 -20.49 11.86 34.64
N PRO A 283 -19.76 11.32 35.63
CA PRO A 283 -18.41 11.78 35.96
C PRO A 283 -17.42 11.57 34.80
N ALA A 284 -17.63 10.52 34.01
CA ALA A 284 -16.95 10.26 32.75
C ALA A 284 -17.88 9.49 31.80
N PHE A 285 -17.86 9.84 30.52
CA PHE A 285 -18.43 9.04 29.45
C PHE A 285 -17.32 8.25 28.76
N TYR A 286 -17.59 6.99 28.41
CA TYR A 286 -16.62 6.10 27.75
C TYR A 286 -17.28 5.33 26.62
N THR A 287 -16.60 5.25 25.48
CA THR A 287 -16.99 4.36 24.38
C THR A 287 -15.77 3.88 23.61
N GLU A 288 -15.91 2.75 22.93
CA GLU A 288 -14.83 2.02 22.27
C GLU A 288 -15.31 1.48 20.92
N SER A 289 -14.44 1.54 19.92
CA SER A 289 -14.70 0.99 18.59
C SER A 289 -14.73 -0.53 18.61
N GLU A 290 -15.23 -1.12 17.53
CA GLU A 290 -14.98 -2.53 17.24
C GLU A 290 -13.46 -2.81 17.10
N VAL A 291 -13.08 -4.05 17.34
CA VAL A 291 -11.70 -4.52 17.21
C VAL A 291 -11.39 -4.74 15.73
N GLN A 292 -10.33 -4.07 15.27
CA GLN A 292 -9.84 -4.13 13.89
C GLN A 292 -8.40 -4.65 13.88
N THR A 293 -7.96 -5.21 12.74
CA THR A 293 -6.57 -5.67 12.59
C THR A 293 -5.70 -4.54 12.04
N LEU A 294 -4.65 -4.17 12.78
CA LEU A 294 -3.69 -3.15 12.40
C LEU A 294 -2.26 -3.70 12.59
N TYR A 295 -1.50 -3.82 11.50
CA TYR A 295 -0.19 -4.50 11.46
C TYR A 295 -0.18 -5.94 11.99
N GLY A 296 -1.33 -6.60 12.05
CA GLY A 296 -1.48 -7.96 12.58
C GLY A 296 -1.93 -7.99 14.04
N TYR A 297 -1.80 -6.88 14.77
CA TYR A 297 -2.34 -6.72 16.12
C TYR A 297 -3.85 -6.49 16.08
N ALA A 298 -4.57 -7.05 17.04
CA ALA A 298 -5.98 -6.73 17.28
C ALA A 298 -6.07 -5.41 18.08
N VAL A 299 -6.65 -4.39 17.48
CA VAL A 299 -6.63 -3.01 17.99
C VAL A 299 -8.04 -2.42 18.02
N SER A 300 -8.37 -1.70 19.10
CA SER A 300 -9.51 -0.79 19.13
C SER A 300 -9.05 0.64 19.45
N GLN A 301 -9.89 1.61 19.13
CA GLN A 301 -9.78 2.98 19.62
C GLN A 301 -10.85 3.20 20.68
N ASN A 302 -10.54 3.93 21.74
CA ASN A 302 -11.53 4.35 22.73
C ASN A 302 -11.38 5.84 23.04
N ILE A 303 -12.49 6.45 23.43
CA ILE A 303 -12.52 7.81 23.94
C ILE A 303 -13.11 7.85 25.33
N GLU A 304 -12.65 8.82 26.10
CA GLU A 304 -13.18 9.14 27.40
C GLU A 304 -13.46 10.65 27.45
N ILE A 305 -14.68 11.04 27.83
CA ILE A 305 -15.06 12.44 27.99
C ILE A 305 -15.30 12.71 29.47
N LYS A 306 -14.51 13.61 30.06
CA LYS A 306 -14.57 13.99 31.47
C LYS A 306 -14.92 15.45 31.63
N LYS A 307 -15.69 15.77 32.67
CA LYS A 307 -15.92 17.15 33.07
C LYS A 307 -14.73 17.66 33.89
N GLN A 308 -14.12 18.75 33.44
CA GLN A 308 -13.03 19.43 34.13
C GLN A 308 -13.40 20.92 34.29
N GLY A 309 -13.91 21.27 35.48
CA GLY A 309 -14.50 22.59 35.70
C GLY A 309 -15.77 22.77 34.85
N GLU A 310 -15.79 23.79 34.01
CA GLU A 310 -16.90 24.08 33.09
C GLU A 310 -16.73 23.41 31.71
N GLU A 311 -15.57 22.81 31.43
CA GLU A 311 -15.27 22.21 30.12
C GLU A 311 -15.43 20.69 30.13
N LEU A 312 -15.80 20.15 28.96
CA LEU A 312 -15.73 18.72 28.68
C LEU A 312 -14.44 18.44 27.92
N ARG A 313 -13.59 17.60 28.50
CA ARG A 313 -12.31 17.19 27.96
C ARG A 313 -12.43 15.79 27.36
N LEU A 314 -11.99 15.63 26.12
CA LEU A 314 -11.91 14.35 25.43
C LEU A 314 -10.47 13.83 25.44
N ASP A 315 -10.27 12.68 26.06
CA ASP A 315 -9.06 11.87 25.97
C ASP A 315 -9.27 10.76 24.93
N CYS A 316 -8.24 10.45 24.15
CA CYS A 316 -8.33 9.47 23.07
C CYS A 316 -7.17 8.46 23.17
N HIS A 317 -7.50 7.18 23.08
CA HIS A 317 -6.56 6.08 23.33
C HIS A 317 -6.69 4.97 22.29
N MET A 318 -5.56 4.30 22.05
CA MET A 318 -5.49 3.02 21.35
C MET A 318 -5.41 1.90 22.39
N ARG A 319 -6.01 0.74 22.09
CA ARG A 319 -5.89 -0.46 22.92
C ARG A 319 -5.57 -1.68 22.08
N ILE A 320 -4.70 -2.53 22.61
CA ILE A 320 -4.35 -3.82 22.02
C ILE A 320 -5.11 -4.94 22.75
N HIS A 321 -5.66 -5.87 21.98
CA HIS A 321 -6.42 -7.03 22.43
C HIS A 321 -5.65 -8.32 22.17
N ALA A 322 -5.93 -9.34 22.97
CA ALA A 322 -5.41 -10.68 22.71
C ALA A 322 -5.99 -11.21 21.40
N SER A 323 -5.16 -11.87 20.59
CA SER A 323 -5.55 -12.45 19.33
C SER A 323 -4.89 -13.81 19.09
N GLN A 324 -5.45 -14.59 18.16
CA GLN A 324 -4.86 -15.86 17.75
C GLN A 324 -3.50 -15.69 17.06
N ASN A 325 -3.19 -14.49 16.58
CA ASN A 325 -1.94 -14.20 15.89
C ASN A 325 -0.82 -13.77 16.86
N ASP A 326 -1.09 -13.64 18.16
CA ASP A 326 -0.15 -13.02 19.11
C ASP A 326 1.18 -13.75 19.23
N ASP A 327 1.20 -15.07 19.00
CA ASP A 327 2.43 -15.88 19.02
C ASP A 327 3.37 -15.57 17.84
N GLU A 328 2.83 -15.04 16.74
CA GLU A 328 3.59 -14.66 15.54
C GLU A 328 4.00 -13.18 15.55
N LEU A 329 3.57 -12.42 16.56
CA LEU A 329 3.81 -10.98 16.65
C LEU A 329 4.95 -10.67 17.63
N GLU A 330 5.63 -9.56 17.35
CA GLU A 330 6.66 -9.06 18.25
C GLU A 330 6.06 -8.39 19.49
N TRP A 331 6.69 -8.65 20.64
CA TRP A 331 6.30 -8.07 21.91
C TRP A 331 7.52 -7.62 22.73
N PRO A 332 7.40 -6.52 23.51
CA PRO A 332 6.25 -5.61 23.57
C PRO A 332 6.06 -4.87 22.24
N PHE A 333 4.83 -4.40 21.99
CA PHE A 333 4.51 -3.60 20.82
C PHE A 333 5.48 -2.39 20.76
N LYS A 334 6.11 -2.20 19.60
CA LYS A 334 7.30 -1.32 19.44
C LYS A 334 7.09 -0.11 18.54
N TYR A 335 5.94 -0.02 17.89
CA TYR A 335 5.69 1.01 16.90
C TYR A 335 5.08 2.25 17.53
N ASP A 336 5.44 3.43 17.04
CA ASP A 336 4.77 4.65 17.47
C ASP A 336 3.38 4.72 16.82
N CYS A 337 2.42 5.28 17.54
CA CYS A 337 1.05 5.39 17.05
C CYS A 337 0.57 6.83 17.08
N ARG A 338 -0.21 7.23 16.08
CA ARG A 338 -1.00 8.45 16.09
C ARG A 338 -2.45 8.08 16.31
N VAL A 339 -3.04 8.67 17.33
CA VAL A 339 -4.43 8.40 17.73
C VAL A 339 -5.16 9.73 17.76
N GLY A 340 -6.32 9.83 17.13
CA GLY A 340 -7.05 11.10 17.12
C GLY A 340 -8.27 11.14 16.23
N ILE A 341 -8.58 12.35 15.75
CA ILE A 341 -9.76 12.69 14.95
C ILE A 341 -9.37 13.37 13.63
N ILE A 342 -10.19 13.15 12.60
CA ILE A 342 -10.00 13.68 11.25
C ILE A 342 -11.11 14.69 10.96
N HIS A 343 -10.74 15.84 10.40
CA HIS A 343 -11.73 16.80 9.95
C HIS A 343 -12.40 16.28 8.68
N PRO A 344 -13.73 16.25 8.59
CA PRO A 344 -14.45 15.57 7.51
C PRO A 344 -14.20 16.16 6.10
N ARG A 345 -13.97 17.48 6.02
CA ARG A 345 -13.79 18.21 4.75
C ARG A 345 -12.41 18.81 4.51
N ARG A 346 -11.53 18.81 5.50
CA ARG A 346 -10.21 19.47 5.45
C ARG A 346 -9.16 18.40 5.68
N HIS A 347 -8.00 18.52 5.03
CA HIS A 347 -6.85 17.64 5.29
C HIS A 347 -6.18 17.97 6.64
N TYR A 348 -6.98 18.06 7.70
CA TYR A 348 -6.58 18.46 9.05
C TYR A 348 -6.96 17.36 10.04
N LYS A 349 -6.06 17.07 10.98
CA LYS A 349 -6.24 16.07 12.04
C LYS A 349 -5.89 16.70 13.38
N MET A 350 -6.61 16.34 14.43
CA MET A 350 -6.15 16.52 15.80
C MET A 350 -5.73 15.15 16.32
N LEU A 351 -4.54 15.04 16.90
CA LEU A 351 -3.98 13.75 17.31
C LEU A 351 -3.06 13.90 18.52
N CYS A 352 -2.93 12.80 19.26
CA CYS A 352 -1.84 12.57 20.18
C CYS A 352 -0.91 11.48 19.60
N THR A 353 0.38 11.57 19.94
CA THR A 353 1.35 10.53 19.56
C THR A 353 1.64 9.68 20.78
N VAL A 354 1.58 8.37 20.59
CA VAL A 354 1.86 7.35 21.60
C VAL A 354 3.18 6.70 21.24
N HIS A 355 4.21 6.97 22.04
CA HIS A 355 5.54 6.42 21.82
C HIS A 355 5.70 5.09 22.54
N ALA A 356 5.69 3.97 21.82
CA ALA A 356 5.68 2.65 22.46
C ALA A 356 7.01 2.30 23.15
N GLY A 357 8.10 2.93 22.73
CA GLY A 357 9.44 2.69 23.26
C GLY A 357 9.74 3.31 24.63
N THR A 358 8.89 4.20 25.16
CA THR A 358 9.16 4.81 26.47
C THR A 358 8.97 3.78 27.59
N PRO A 359 9.75 3.84 28.69
CA PRO A 359 9.64 2.87 29.79
C PRO A 359 8.22 2.75 30.35
N GLU A 360 7.51 3.88 30.48
CA GLU A 360 6.13 3.94 31.00
C GLU A 360 5.13 3.24 30.06
N HIS A 361 5.26 3.42 28.75
CA HIS A 361 4.34 2.87 27.76
C HIS A 361 4.65 1.40 27.42
N ARG A 362 5.92 1.00 27.49
CA ARG A 362 6.39 -0.35 27.16
C ARG A 362 5.72 -1.42 28.02
N GLU A 363 5.42 -1.11 29.28
CA GLU A 363 4.71 -2.00 30.20
C GLU A 363 3.26 -2.25 29.75
N VAL A 364 2.56 -1.21 29.29
CA VAL A 364 1.17 -1.28 28.79
C VAL A 364 1.10 -2.03 27.44
N PHE A 365 2.21 -2.05 26.71
CA PHE A 365 2.33 -2.67 25.39
C PHE A 365 2.97 -4.06 25.38
N LYS A 366 3.14 -4.68 26.56
CA LYS A 366 3.46 -6.11 26.63
C LYS A 366 2.36 -6.96 25.99
N ARG A 367 2.70 -8.20 25.66
CA ARG A 367 1.74 -9.17 25.16
C ARG A 367 0.53 -9.26 26.12
N PRO A 368 -0.72 -9.16 25.62
CA PRO A 368 -1.90 -9.34 26.45
C PRO A 368 -1.86 -10.68 27.17
N VAL A 369 -1.93 -10.63 28.50
CA VAL A 369 -2.09 -11.82 29.34
C VAL A 369 -3.58 -12.15 29.54
N GLY A 370 -4.42 -11.10 29.59
CA GLY A 370 -5.88 -11.21 29.60
C GLY A 370 -6.48 -10.96 28.22
N SER A 371 -7.76 -10.61 28.16
CA SER A 371 -8.44 -10.32 26.87
C SER A 371 -7.91 -9.07 26.17
N ARG A 372 -7.37 -8.09 26.90
CA ARG A 372 -6.84 -6.82 26.37
C ARG A 372 -5.94 -6.10 27.37
N ASN A 373 -5.12 -5.19 26.85
CA ASN A 373 -4.28 -4.30 27.65
C ASN A 373 -5.03 -3.03 28.09
N THR A 374 -4.41 -2.23 28.94
CA THR A 374 -4.85 -0.86 29.21
C THR A 374 -4.73 -0.01 27.95
N GLY A 375 -5.71 0.88 27.72
CA GLY A 375 -5.63 1.80 26.59
C GLY A 375 -4.58 2.87 26.84
N LEU A 376 -3.84 3.25 25.80
CA LEU A 376 -2.79 4.26 25.89
C LEU A 376 -3.03 5.39 24.89
N GLY A 377 -2.83 6.62 25.36
CA GLY A 377 -3.30 7.83 24.72
C GLY A 377 -3.19 9.02 25.66
N SER A 378 -3.84 10.12 25.29
CA SER A 378 -3.71 11.39 26.02
C SER A 378 -4.90 12.30 25.72
N PHE A 379 -4.88 13.47 26.35
CA PHE A 379 -5.70 14.61 25.96
C PHE A 379 -5.67 14.80 24.46
N LEU A 380 -6.85 14.94 23.87
CA LEU A 380 -6.97 15.35 22.48
C LEU A 380 -7.41 16.80 22.37
N ALA A 381 -8.57 17.11 22.95
CA ALA A 381 -9.22 18.41 22.81
C ALA A 381 -10.36 18.59 23.81
N THR A 382 -10.83 19.82 23.97
CA THR A 382 -12.14 20.08 24.57
C THR A 382 -13.24 19.85 23.55
N VAL A 383 -14.42 19.40 24.00
CA VAL A 383 -15.61 19.20 23.16
C VAL A 383 -15.95 20.49 22.39
N ASN A 384 -15.93 21.65 23.06
CA ASN A 384 -16.16 22.94 22.43
C ASN A 384 -15.16 23.23 21.28
N SER A 385 -13.89 22.84 21.43
CA SER A 385 -12.87 23.01 20.40
C SER A 385 -13.12 22.08 19.20
N ILE A 386 -13.54 20.84 19.44
CA ILE A 386 -13.90 19.88 18.37
C ILE A 386 -15.04 20.44 17.52
N GLU A 387 -16.07 20.98 18.17
CA GLU A 387 -17.26 21.50 17.50
C GLU A 387 -17.00 22.81 16.77
N SER A 388 -16.41 23.79 17.46
CA SER A 388 -16.09 25.10 16.86
C SER A 388 -15.13 25.01 15.68
N ARG A 389 -14.30 23.95 15.62
CA ARG A 389 -13.38 23.68 14.51
C ARG A 389 -13.97 22.79 13.40
N GLY A 390 -15.24 22.38 13.52
CA GLY A 390 -15.98 21.69 12.45
C GLY A 390 -15.64 20.21 12.29
N PHE A 391 -15.19 19.53 13.34
CA PHE A 391 -14.89 18.08 13.29
C PHE A 391 -16.14 17.19 13.29
N ILE A 392 -17.30 17.73 13.67
CA ILE A 392 -18.57 17.01 13.66
C ILE A 392 -19.29 17.28 12.34
N GLN A 393 -19.66 16.22 11.63
CA GLN A 393 -20.52 16.30 10.45
C GLN A 393 -21.66 15.29 10.60
N ASN A 394 -22.90 15.74 10.44
CA ASN A 394 -24.09 14.89 10.53
C ASN A 394 -24.12 14.07 11.83
N ASP A 395 -23.91 14.73 12.98
CA ASP A 395 -23.89 14.10 14.31
C ASP A 395 -22.84 12.97 14.46
N THR A 396 -21.80 13.00 13.62
CA THR A 396 -20.76 11.98 13.56
C THR A 396 -19.37 12.59 13.74
N LEU A 397 -18.56 11.98 14.60
CA LEU A 397 -17.14 12.27 14.78
C LEU A 397 -16.29 11.20 14.09
N HIS A 398 -15.33 11.61 13.26
CA HIS A 398 -14.42 10.69 12.57
C HIS A 398 -13.11 10.53 13.33
N LEU A 399 -12.85 9.34 13.84
CA LEU A 399 -11.65 8.97 14.59
C LEU A 399 -10.73 8.05 13.77
N PHE A 400 -9.45 8.02 14.15
CA PHE A 400 -8.46 7.15 13.54
C PHE A 400 -7.36 6.70 14.52
N VAL A 401 -6.78 5.53 14.22
CA VAL A 401 -5.50 5.07 14.76
C VAL A 401 -4.58 4.75 13.59
N GLU A 402 -3.38 5.30 13.59
CA GLU A 402 -2.35 5.10 12.57
C GLU A 402 -1.07 4.62 13.23
N ILE A 403 -0.50 3.52 12.73
CA ILE A 403 0.84 3.09 13.13
C ILE A 403 1.87 3.82 12.27
N VAL A 404 2.86 4.42 12.93
CA VAL A 404 4.03 5.06 12.36
C VAL A 404 5.23 4.12 12.57
N PRO A 405 5.64 3.36 11.54
CA PRO A 405 6.71 2.37 11.67
C PRO A 405 8.10 2.97 11.84
#